data_AF-A0A100WIF6-F1
#
_entry.id   AF-A0A100WIF6-F1
#
_cell.length_a   1.000
_cell.length_b   1.000
_cell.length_c   1.000
_cell.angle_alpha   90.00
_cell.angle_beta   90.00
_cell.angle_gamma   90.00
#
_symmetry.space_group_name_H-M   'P 1'
#
loop_
_entity.id
_entity.type
_entity.pdbx_description
1 polymer ?
#
loop_
_entity_poly.entity_id
_entity_poly.type
_entity_poly.pdbx_seq_one_letter_code
_entity_poly.pdbx_strand_id
1 'polypeptide(L)'
;MTCVEPLHFDDLDGIIEPMPWMQQSRVATALVESKSGSYAVAGGGNKNDLLQSITLTWLNDTPVVQLVWGEVRRGGCRVSLQARSRGFLTVREGVQLGVTAPTLTAADEVSKFGTGMDVGQGGFLATDTGLAISDVRDNSRRHRLLPGSTGRWEVAVGQSITVRVEVRFQSEAWQSALITGGSEGTNSNYVSGDTAVDLFAVPKF
;
A
#
# COMPACT_ATOMS: atom_id res chain seq x y z
N MET A 1 -15.42 27.62 -38.77
CA MET A 1 -15.12 26.39 -38.02
C MET A 1 -13.60 26.33 -37.93
N THR A 2 -13.03 26.86 -36.86
CA THR A 2 -11.60 26.75 -36.60
C THR A 2 -11.31 25.30 -36.24
N CYS A 3 -10.41 24.65 -36.97
CA CYS A 3 -10.07 23.24 -36.77
C CYS A 3 -9.16 23.00 -35.54
N VAL A 4 -8.77 24.06 -34.84
CA VAL A 4 -7.86 24.03 -33.69
C VAL A 4 -8.46 24.88 -32.57
N GLU A 5 -8.64 24.28 -31.39
CA GLU A 5 -9.05 24.99 -30.18
C GLU A 5 -7.84 25.79 -29.65
N PRO A 6 -7.95 27.11 -29.45
CA PRO A 6 -6.81 27.97 -29.08
C PRO A 6 -6.12 27.61 -27.76
N LEU A 7 -6.77 26.83 -26.90
CA LEU A 7 -6.25 26.46 -25.57
C LEU A 7 -5.47 25.14 -25.54
N HIS A 8 -5.34 24.45 -26.68
CA HIS A 8 -4.69 23.13 -26.73
C HIS A 8 -3.19 23.18 -27.00
N PHE A 9 -2.71 24.27 -27.60
CA PHE A 9 -1.32 24.45 -27.99
C PHE A 9 -0.80 25.78 -27.47
N ASP A 10 0.46 25.78 -27.03
CA ASP A 10 1.24 26.98 -26.80
C ASP A 10 2.09 27.28 -28.05
N ASP A 11 2.36 28.55 -28.30
CA ASP A 11 3.24 29.03 -29.38
C ASP A 11 4.36 29.86 -28.75
N LEU A 12 5.41 29.15 -28.32
CA LEU A 12 6.60 29.75 -27.74
C LEU A 12 7.72 29.76 -28.80
N ASP A 13 8.19 30.95 -29.16
CA ASP A 13 9.28 31.15 -30.13
C ASP A 13 9.04 30.50 -31.52
N GLY A 14 7.78 30.40 -31.96
CA GLY A 14 7.41 29.82 -33.26
C GLY A 14 7.39 28.28 -33.28
N ILE A 15 7.50 27.66 -32.10
CA ILE A 15 7.33 26.22 -31.90
C ILE A 15 5.95 26.00 -31.29
N ILE A 16 5.11 25.28 -32.03
CA ILE A 16 3.79 24.85 -31.56
C ILE A 16 3.97 23.59 -30.71
N GLU A 17 3.69 23.68 -29.41
CA GLU A 17 3.74 22.55 -28.50
C GLU A 17 2.38 22.32 -27.81
N PRO A 18 1.97 21.07 -27.55
CA PRO A 18 0.74 20.83 -26.79
C PRO A 18 0.93 21.34 -25.37
N MET A 19 -0.08 22.03 -24.85
CA MET A 19 -0.07 22.49 -23.47
C MET A 19 0.26 21.34 -22.48
N PRO A 20 0.96 21.59 -21.36
CA PRO A 20 1.41 20.51 -20.46
C PRO A 20 0.27 19.61 -19.95
N TRP A 21 -0.91 20.17 -19.71
CA TRP A 21 -2.11 19.44 -19.27
C TRP A 21 -2.82 18.66 -20.38
N MET A 22 -2.37 18.79 -21.63
CA MET A 22 -2.87 18.04 -22.77
C MET A 22 -2.14 16.70 -22.97
N GLN A 23 -1.09 16.48 -22.18
CA GLN A 23 -0.25 15.29 -22.23
C GLN A 23 -0.41 14.47 -20.96
N GLN A 24 -0.14 13.17 -21.04
CA GLN A 24 -0.04 12.35 -19.85
C GLN A 24 1.13 12.85 -18.99
N SER A 25 0.84 13.24 -17.75
CA SER A 25 1.85 13.73 -16.81
C SER A 25 1.68 13.11 -15.43
N ARG A 26 2.79 12.99 -14.70
CA ARG A 26 2.76 12.66 -13.28
C ARG A 26 2.50 13.94 -12.51
N VAL A 27 1.37 14.00 -11.80
CA VAL A 27 0.87 15.23 -11.18
C VAL A 27 1.12 15.31 -9.67
N ALA A 28 1.31 14.16 -9.01
CA ALA A 28 1.64 14.13 -7.59
C ALA A 28 2.39 12.85 -7.22
N THR A 29 3.25 12.93 -6.20
CA THR A 29 3.98 11.77 -5.69
C THR A 29 4.20 11.90 -4.18
N ALA A 30 4.16 10.77 -3.48
CA ALA A 30 4.52 10.68 -2.07
C ALA A 30 5.23 9.37 -1.79
N LEU A 31 6.18 9.38 -0.85
CA LEU A 31 7.00 8.24 -0.45
C LEU A 31 7.06 8.18 1.08
N VAL A 32 6.96 6.97 1.62
CA VAL A 32 7.25 6.68 3.03
C VAL A 32 8.24 5.53 3.08
N GLU A 33 9.31 5.74 3.84
CA GLU A 33 10.40 4.78 4.00
C GLU A 33 9.94 3.50 4.69
N SER A 34 10.69 2.41 4.45
CA SER A 34 10.42 1.11 5.05
C SER A 34 10.47 1.17 6.58
N LYS A 35 9.56 0.44 7.22
CA LYS A 35 9.65 0.14 8.64
C LYS A 35 9.97 -1.33 8.86
N SER A 36 10.86 -1.58 9.80
CA SER A 36 11.15 -2.91 10.31
C SER A 36 10.90 -2.97 11.81
N GLY A 37 10.47 -4.12 12.29
CA GLY A 37 10.25 -4.31 13.70
C GLY A 37 10.20 -5.79 14.07
N SER A 38 10.15 -6.02 15.37
CA SER A 38 10.02 -7.35 15.95
C SER A 38 8.99 -7.36 17.07
N TYR A 39 8.38 -8.51 17.29
CA TYR A 39 7.46 -8.75 18.39
C TYR A 39 7.98 -9.82 19.32
N ALA A 40 7.49 -9.81 20.56
CA ALA A 40 7.66 -10.92 21.47
C ALA A 40 6.95 -12.17 20.92
N VAL A 41 7.68 -13.27 20.83
CA VAL A 41 7.27 -14.55 20.22
C VAL A 41 6.20 -15.30 21.01
N ALA A 42 6.01 -14.98 22.29
CA ALA A 42 5.07 -15.62 23.19
C ALA A 42 4.45 -14.62 24.17
N GLY A 43 3.35 -14.99 24.82
CA GLY A 43 2.73 -14.24 25.91
C GLY A 43 2.00 -12.95 25.50
N GLY A 44 1.67 -12.79 24.21
CA GLY A 44 0.99 -11.60 23.68
C GLY A 44 -0.34 -11.92 22.99
N GLY A 45 -1.17 -10.89 22.80
CA GLY A 45 -2.35 -10.94 21.94
C GLY A 45 -2.04 -10.61 20.47
N ASN A 46 -3.06 -10.78 19.62
CA ASN A 46 -2.99 -10.43 18.21
C ASN A 46 -2.54 -8.98 17.98
N LYS A 47 -1.78 -8.76 16.90
CA LYS A 47 -1.19 -7.48 16.51
C LYS A 47 -2.01 -6.83 15.41
N ASN A 48 -2.11 -5.50 15.44
CA ASN A 48 -2.74 -4.71 14.39
C ASN A 48 -2.13 -3.30 14.37
N ASP A 49 -0.91 -3.23 13.89
CA ASP A 49 -0.10 -2.01 13.97
C ASP A 49 -0.07 -1.30 12.63
N LEU A 50 -0.36 0.00 12.64
CA LEU A 50 -0.17 0.85 11.48
C LEU A 50 1.32 1.09 11.28
N LEU A 51 1.88 0.56 10.21
CA LEU A 51 3.30 0.75 9.89
C LEU A 51 3.50 2.02 9.08
N GLN A 52 2.75 2.17 7.99
CA GLN A 52 2.90 3.29 7.07
C GLN A 52 1.54 3.85 6.71
N SER A 53 1.47 5.17 6.54
CA SER A 53 0.29 5.86 6.04
C SER A 53 0.76 6.97 5.10
N ILE A 54 0.21 6.99 3.89
CA ILE A 54 0.42 8.03 2.90
C ILE A 54 -0.94 8.64 2.61
N THR A 55 -1.02 9.96 2.69
CA THR A 55 -2.13 10.75 2.15
C THR A 55 -1.54 11.67 1.09
N LEU A 56 -2.08 11.59 -0.12
CA LEU A 56 -1.64 12.40 -1.25
C LEU A 56 -2.85 13.09 -1.86
N THR A 57 -2.79 14.41 -1.98
CA THR A 57 -3.84 15.22 -2.57
C THR A 57 -3.29 15.95 -3.80
N TRP A 58 -4.07 15.98 -4.87
CA TRP A 58 -3.79 16.79 -6.05
C TRP A 58 -5.03 17.62 -6.42
N LEU A 59 -4.83 18.88 -6.76
CA LEU A 59 -5.87 19.80 -7.24
C LEU A 59 -5.77 19.89 -8.77
N ASN A 60 -6.90 19.71 -9.47
CA ASN A 60 -6.95 20.01 -10.89
C ASN A 60 -7.10 21.54 -11.09
N ASP A 61 -5.99 22.22 -11.30
CA ASP A 61 -5.92 23.64 -11.64
C ASP A 61 -5.89 23.90 -13.16
N THR A 62 -6.01 22.85 -13.97
CA THR A 62 -6.03 22.94 -15.44
C THR A 62 -7.40 23.42 -15.95
N PRO A 63 -7.50 24.01 -17.16
CA PRO A 63 -8.77 24.54 -17.67
C PRO A 63 -9.77 23.44 -18.12
N VAL A 64 -9.40 22.17 -18.05
CA VAL A 64 -10.20 21.04 -18.53
C VAL A 64 -10.37 19.96 -17.46
N VAL A 65 -11.39 19.11 -17.62
CA VAL A 65 -11.56 17.94 -16.77
C VAL A 65 -10.42 16.95 -17.04
N GLN A 66 -9.84 16.38 -15.98
CA GLN A 66 -8.72 15.44 -16.07
C GLN A 66 -9.17 14.04 -15.61
N LEU A 67 -8.73 13.01 -16.33
CA LEU A 67 -8.81 11.62 -15.91
C LEU A 67 -7.55 11.26 -15.12
N VAL A 68 -7.72 10.98 -13.84
CA VAL A 68 -6.61 10.66 -12.93
C VAL A 68 -6.58 9.17 -12.61
N TRP A 69 -5.38 8.60 -12.56
CA TRP A 69 -5.16 7.26 -11.98
C TRP A 69 -3.94 7.27 -11.07
N GLY A 70 -3.85 6.25 -10.21
CA GLY A 70 -2.74 6.09 -9.30
C GLY A 70 -1.97 4.79 -9.54
N GLU A 71 -0.70 4.82 -9.19
CA GLU A 71 0.13 3.64 -9.03
C GLU A 71 0.73 3.61 -7.64
N VAL A 72 0.81 2.41 -7.07
CA VAL A 72 1.46 2.15 -5.79
C VAL A 72 2.68 1.29 -6.05
N ARG A 73 3.83 1.77 -5.59
CA ARG A 73 5.10 1.04 -5.63
C ARG A 73 5.44 0.59 -4.22
N ARG A 74 5.80 -0.68 -4.09
CA ARG A 74 6.20 -1.33 -2.85
C ARG A 74 7.62 -1.84 -2.98
N GLY A 75 8.47 -1.50 -2.03
CA GLY A 75 9.79 -2.10 -1.86
C GLY A 75 9.72 -3.56 -1.48
N GLY A 76 10.89 -4.21 -1.49
CA GLY A 76 11.03 -5.58 -1.02
C GLY A 76 10.59 -5.71 0.44
N CYS A 77 9.86 -6.77 0.73
CA CYS A 77 9.28 -6.99 2.05
C CYS A 77 9.55 -8.41 2.56
N ARG A 78 9.52 -8.56 3.88
CA ARG A 78 9.79 -9.83 4.56
C ARG A 78 8.90 -9.96 5.78
N VAL A 79 8.38 -11.16 6.00
CA VAL A 79 7.69 -11.54 7.24
C VAL A 79 8.27 -12.87 7.70
N SER A 80 8.80 -12.90 8.92
CA SER A 80 9.30 -14.11 9.57
C SER A 80 8.54 -14.33 10.87
N LEU A 81 7.91 -15.49 11.03
CA LEU A 81 7.14 -15.82 12.22
C LEU A 81 7.46 -17.23 12.72
N GLN A 82 7.48 -17.36 14.04
CA GLN A 82 7.51 -18.61 14.78
C GLN A 82 6.25 -19.46 14.56
N ALA A 83 6.35 -20.73 14.93
CA ALA A 83 5.23 -21.67 14.89
C ALA A 83 3.99 -21.15 15.64
N ARG A 84 2.82 -21.54 15.16
CA ARG A 84 1.50 -21.23 15.73
C ARG A 84 1.16 -19.74 15.75
N SER A 85 1.88 -18.95 14.96
CA SER A 85 1.55 -17.56 14.67
C SER A 85 1.30 -17.40 13.17
N ARG A 86 0.40 -16.49 12.84
CA ARG A 86 0.03 -16.15 11.47
C ARG A 86 -0.23 -14.66 11.37
N GLY A 87 0.50 -14.00 10.49
CA GLY A 87 0.43 -12.55 10.34
C GLY A 87 0.91 -12.08 8.98
N PHE A 88 0.46 -10.88 8.65
CA PHE A 88 0.54 -10.32 7.31
C PHE A 88 0.86 -8.83 7.36
N LEU A 89 1.60 -8.38 6.35
CA LEU A 89 1.55 -7.03 5.86
C LEU A 89 0.28 -6.87 5.02
N THR A 90 -0.68 -6.11 5.53
CA THR A 90 -1.92 -5.81 4.82
C THR A 90 -1.84 -4.42 4.21
N VAL A 91 -2.34 -4.28 2.99
CA VAL A 91 -2.36 -3.02 2.25
C VAL A 91 -3.80 -2.59 2.10
N ARG A 92 -4.09 -1.38 2.54
CA ARG A 92 -5.40 -0.75 2.39
C ARG A 92 -5.27 0.50 1.56
N GLU A 93 -6.21 0.70 0.66
CA GLU A 93 -6.16 1.80 -0.30
C GLU A 93 -7.54 2.43 -0.41
N GLY A 94 -7.57 3.73 -0.62
CA GLY A 94 -8.82 4.44 -0.84
C GLY A 94 -8.58 5.73 -1.60
N VAL A 95 -9.63 6.16 -2.29
CA VAL A 95 -9.64 7.37 -3.11
C VAL A 95 -10.94 8.11 -2.84
N GLN A 96 -10.85 9.43 -2.70
CA GLN A 96 -11.99 10.31 -2.55
C GLN A 96 -11.76 11.58 -3.37
N LEU A 97 -12.81 12.03 -4.07
CA LEU A 97 -12.81 13.35 -4.70
C LEU A 97 -13.12 14.41 -3.63
N GLY A 98 -12.36 15.50 -3.65
CA GLY A 98 -12.31 16.54 -2.63
C GLY A 98 -11.04 16.52 -1.79
N VAL A 99 -10.99 17.40 -0.80
CA VAL A 99 -9.83 17.60 0.09
C VAL A 99 -9.80 16.67 1.30
N THR A 100 -10.88 15.95 1.57
CA THR A 100 -10.96 15.03 2.70
C THR A 100 -10.28 13.71 2.35
N ALA A 101 -9.31 13.29 3.15
CA ALA A 101 -8.70 12.00 3.01
C ALA A 101 -9.71 10.87 3.26
N PRO A 102 -9.73 9.81 2.44
CA PRO A 102 -10.62 8.68 2.68
C PRO A 102 -10.30 8.02 4.02
N THR A 103 -11.33 7.59 4.73
CA THR A 103 -11.19 6.77 5.93
C THR A 103 -11.08 5.31 5.51
N LEU A 104 -9.96 4.66 5.83
CA LEU A 104 -9.73 3.27 5.48
C LEU A 104 -10.16 2.33 6.60
N THR A 105 -10.88 1.29 6.23
CA THR A 105 -11.39 0.23 7.08
C THR A 105 -10.80 -1.12 6.65
N ALA A 106 -11.18 -2.20 7.34
CA ALA A 106 -10.77 -3.55 6.93
C ALA A 106 -11.35 -3.97 5.56
N ALA A 107 -12.45 -3.36 5.11
CA ALA A 107 -13.06 -3.65 3.81
C ALA A 107 -12.25 -3.09 2.63
N ASP A 108 -11.39 -2.10 2.89
CA ASP A 108 -10.55 -1.42 1.88
C ASP A 108 -9.22 -2.13 1.65
N GLU A 109 -9.09 -3.38 2.12
CA GLU A 109 -7.90 -4.18 1.93
C GLU A 109 -7.79 -4.70 0.49
N VAL A 110 -6.67 -4.40 -0.15
CA VAL A 110 -6.42 -4.77 -1.56
C VAL A 110 -5.36 -5.86 -1.71
N SER A 111 -4.54 -6.09 -0.67
CA SER A 111 -3.48 -7.10 -0.70
C SER A 111 -3.10 -7.53 0.70
N LYS A 112 -2.76 -8.83 0.83
CA LYS A 112 -2.07 -9.39 1.98
C LYS A 112 -0.78 -10.06 1.52
N PHE A 113 0.29 -9.87 2.29
CA PHE A 113 1.54 -10.60 2.14
C PHE A 113 2.05 -11.02 3.51
N GLY A 114 2.35 -12.29 3.69
CA GLY A 114 2.85 -12.76 4.98
C GLY A 114 2.81 -14.27 5.05
N THR A 115 3.01 -14.76 6.26
CA THR A 115 3.14 -16.17 6.50
C THR A 115 2.44 -16.58 7.78
N GLY A 116 2.26 -17.88 7.91
CA GLY A 116 1.84 -18.53 9.13
C GLY A 116 2.07 -20.01 8.94
N MET A 117 2.40 -20.67 10.04
CA MET A 117 2.48 -22.12 10.03
C MET A 117 2.01 -22.64 11.37
N ASP A 118 1.28 -23.74 11.31
CA ASP A 118 0.81 -24.46 12.50
C ASP A 118 1.57 -25.79 12.56
N VAL A 119 2.78 -25.73 13.09
CA VAL A 119 3.59 -26.93 13.33
C VAL A 119 3.35 -27.36 14.77
N GLY A 120 2.53 -28.38 14.95
CA GLY A 120 2.38 -29.10 16.22
C GLY A 120 3.54 -30.07 16.44
N GLN A 121 3.91 -30.34 17.70
CA GLN A 121 4.72 -31.53 18.01
C GLN A 121 3.84 -32.75 18.20
N GLY A 122 4.30 -33.90 17.72
CA GLY A 122 3.71 -35.21 18.01
C GLY A 122 4.28 -35.79 19.31
N GLY A 123 3.40 -36.26 20.19
CA GLY A 123 3.75 -36.93 21.45
C GLY A 123 2.52 -37.06 22.38
N PHE A 124 2.46 -38.10 23.22
CA PHE A 124 1.29 -38.48 24.04
C PHE A 124 0.81 -37.39 25.04
N LEU A 125 1.63 -36.37 25.32
CA LEU A 125 1.32 -35.28 26.26
C LEU A 125 1.20 -33.88 25.61
N ALA A 126 1.50 -33.72 24.31
CA ALA A 126 1.28 -32.49 23.51
C ALA A 126 1.56 -31.12 24.18
N THR A 127 2.44 -31.06 25.18
CA THR A 127 2.75 -29.85 25.96
C THR A 127 3.80 -28.96 25.30
N ASP A 128 4.46 -29.43 24.24
CA ASP A 128 5.64 -28.79 23.66
C ASP A 128 5.34 -28.18 22.28
N THR A 129 5.76 -26.93 22.07
CA THR A 129 5.59 -26.22 20.79
C THR A 129 6.75 -26.57 19.85
N GLY A 130 6.45 -26.93 18.60
CA GLY A 130 7.47 -27.25 17.61
C GLY A 130 8.26 -26.01 17.24
N LEU A 131 9.59 -26.07 17.34
CA LEU A 131 10.47 -24.98 16.91
C LEU A 131 10.59 -25.02 15.40
N ALA A 132 9.94 -24.07 14.74
CA ALA A 132 10.28 -23.72 13.37
C ALA A 132 9.95 -22.25 13.12
N ILE A 133 10.57 -21.71 12.09
CA ILE A 133 10.38 -20.35 11.61
C ILE A 133 9.91 -20.43 10.18
N SER A 134 8.77 -19.81 9.89
CA SER A 134 8.33 -19.58 8.52
C SER A 134 8.77 -18.19 8.09
N ASP A 135 9.49 -18.12 6.97
CA ASP A 135 10.00 -16.89 6.38
C ASP A 135 9.46 -16.78 4.96
N VAL A 136 8.85 -15.63 4.65
CA VAL A 136 8.46 -15.30 3.30
C VAL A 136 9.05 -13.94 2.93
N ARG A 137 9.55 -13.85 1.70
CA ARG A 137 10.13 -12.65 1.12
C ARG A 137 9.47 -12.37 -0.22
N ASP A 138 9.29 -11.10 -0.51
CA ASP A 138 8.86 -10.64 -1.82
C ASP A 138 9.76 -9.51 -2.28
N ASN A 139 9.95 -9.44 -3.59
CA ASN A 139 10.71 -8.39 -4.23
C ASN A 139 9.86 -7.11 -4.35
N SER A 140 10.50 -6.02 -4.76
CA SER A 140 9.78 -4.79 -5.08
C SER A 140 8.76 -5.02 -6.19
N ARG A 141 7.55 -4.47 -6.03
CA ARG A 141 6.46 -4.61 -6.98
C ARG A 141 5.70 -3.30 -7.15
N ARG A 142 5.02 -3.17 -8.29
CA ARG A 142 4.10 -2.07 -8.56
C ARG A 142 2.73 -2.64 -8.89
N HIS A 143 1.69 -1.95 -8.46
CA HIS A 143 0.33 -2.25 -8.85
C HIS A 143 -0.47 -0.96 -9.00
N ARG A 144 -1.60 -1.05 -9.67
CA ARG A 144 -2.50 0.08 -9.84
C ARG A 144 -3.20 0.38 -8.52
N LEU A 145 -3.34 1.67 -8.17
CA LEU A 145 -4.12 2.10 -7.02
C LEU A 145 -5.56 1.58 -7.15
N LEU A 146 -6.06 0.95 -6.08
CA LEU A 146 -7.34 0.23 -6.06
C LEU A 146 -7.46 -0.78 -7.22
N PRO A 147 -6.69 -1.88 -7.20
CA PRO A 147 -6.61 -2.81 -8.33
C PRO A 147 -7.94 -3.53 -8.64
N GLY A 148 -8.88 -3.57 -7.68
CA GLY A 148 -10.23 -4.07 -7.89
C GLY A 148 -11.18 -3.10 -8.61
N SER A 149 -10.74 -1.88 -8.91
CA SER A 149 -11.51 -0.85 -9.61
C SER A 149 -10.92 -0.57 -11.00
N THR A 150 -11.72 0.01 -11.89
CA THR A 150 -11.28 0.54 -13.18
C THR A 150 -10.18 1.60 -13.03
N GLY A 151 -10.05 2.20 -11.83
CA GLY A 151 -8.89 3.01 -11.42
C GLY A 151 -8.68 4.28 -12.23
N ARG A 152 -9.75 4.87 -12.79
CA ARG A 152 -9.74 6.19 -13.43
C ARG A 152 -10.82 7.03 -12.80
N TRP A 153 -10.45 8.22 -12.32
CA TRP A 153 -11.35 9.16 -11.68
C TRP A 153 -11.40 10.45 -12.48
N GLU A 154 -12.59 10.94 -12.72
CA GLU A 154 -12.78 12.24 -13.35
C GLU A 154 -12.65 13.32 -12.27
N VAL A 155 -11.75 14.26 -12.49
CA VAL A 155 -11.51 15.38 -11.58
C VAL A 155 -11.88 16.66 -12.31
N ALA A 156 -12.96 17.31 -11.86
CA ALA A 156 -13.41 18.57 -12.45
C ALA A 156 -12.38 19.70 -12.21
N VAL A 157 -12.48 20.76 -13.01
CA VAL A 157 -11.66 21.96 -12.82
C VAL A 157 -11.91 22.55 -11.44
N GLY A 158 -10.86 22.85 -10.70
CA GLY A 158 -10.91 23.33 -9.31
C GLY A 158 -11.25 22.25 -8.28
N GLN A 159 -11.45 20.98 -8.68
CA GLN A 159 -11.69 19.87 -7.77
C GLN A 159 -10.37 19.19 -7.41
N SER A 160 -10.26 18.69 -6.18
CA SER A 160 -9.14 17.85 -5.76
C SER A 160 -9.48 16.37 -5.81
N ILE A 161 -8.46 15.53 -5.89
CA ILE A 161 -8.51 14.11 -5.60
C ILE A 161 -7.55 13.83 -4.45
N THR A 162 -8.03 13.12 -3.43
CA THR A 162 -7.22 12.70 -2.29
C THR A 162 -7.20 11.18 -2.22
N VAL A 163 -5.99 10.63 -2.12
CA VAL A 163 -5.76 9.18 -2.03
C VAL A 163 -5.08 8.87 -0.71
N ARG A 164 -5.41 7.71 -0.14
CA ARG A 164 -4.78 7.20 1.08
C ARG A 164 -4.34 5.77 0.88
N VAL A 165 -3.13 5.47 1.31
CA VAL A 165 -2.57 4.11 1.33
C VAL A 165 -2.04 3.83 2.72
N GLU A 166 -2.44 2.70 3.30
CA GLU A 166 -1.95 2.22 4.58
C GLU A 166 -1.30 0.85 4.44
N VAL A 167 -0.20 0.66 5.15
CA VAL A 167 0.44 -0.63 5.35
C VAL A 167 0.38 -0.96 6.84
N ARG A 168 -0.17 -2.12 7.17
CA ARG A 168 -0.31 -2.56 8.55
C ARG A 168 0.33 -3.92 8.74
N PHE A 169 0.87 -4.17 9.93
CA PHE A 169 1.12 -5.54 10.38
C PHE A 169 -0.11 -6.03 11.13
N GLN A 170 -0.74 -7.08 10.64
CA GLN A 170 -1.93 -7.65 11.25
C GLN A 170 -1.76 -9.16 11.44
N SER A 171 -1.94 -9.64 12.67
CA SER A 171 -1.96 -11.08 12.95
C SER A 171 -3.39 -11.59 13.05
N GLU A 172 -3.62 -12.76 12.46
CA GLU A 172 -4.88 -13.51 12.62
C GLU A 172 -4.81 -14.44 13.83
N ALA A 173 -3.62 -14.99 14.09
CA ALA A 173 -3.33 -15.80 15.26
C ALA A 173 -1.94 -15.45 15.80
N TRP A 174 -1.81 -15.39 17.11
CA TRP A 174 -0.54 -15.14 17.80
C TRP A 174 -0.33 -16.17 18.90
N GLN A 175 0.88 -16.72 18.98
CA GLN A 175 1.20 -17.68 20.03
C GLN A 175 1.18 -17.00 21.40
N SER A 176 0.28 -17.45 22.27
CA SER A 176 0.09 -16.91 23.63
C SER A 176 0.65 -17.82 24.71
N ALA A 177 0.81 -19.12 24.45
CA ALA A 177 1.39 -20.06 25.40
C ALA A 177 2.92 -19.92 25.49
N LEU A 178 3.47 -20.34 26.62
CA LEU A 178 4.91 -20.44 26.83
C LEU A 178 5.51 -21.44 25.84
N ILE A 179 6.71 -21.13 25.36
CA ILE A 179 7.49 -22.02 24.50
C ILE A 179 8.38 -22.88 25.42
N THR A 180 8.20 -24.20 25.39
CA THR A 180 9.04 -25.14 26.14
C THR A 180 10.50 -25.00 25.69
N GLY A 181 11.43 -24.86 26.64
CA GLY A 181 12.84 -24.62 26.34
C GLY A 181 13.22 -23.15 26.15
N GLY A 182 12.26 -22.22 26.25
CA GLY A 182 12.47 -20.78 26.13
C GLY A 182 12.28 -20.26 24.71
N SER A 183 12.51 -18.96 24.52
CA SER A 183 12.37 -18.28 23.22
C SER A 183 13.66 -18.24 22.39
N GLU A 184 14.73 -18.89 22.84
CA GLU A 184 15.98 -18.95 22.09
C GLU A 184 15.75 -19.63 20.73
N GLY A 185 16.33 -19.04 19.67
CA GLY A 185 16.17 -19.55 18.30
C GLY A 185 14.81 -19.28 17.65
N THR A 186 13.92 -18.50 18.27
CA THR A 186 12.64 -18.08 17.66
C THR A 186 12.65 -16.60 17.26
N ASN A 187 11.87 -16.23 16.25
CA ASN A 187 11.72 -14.83 15.86
C ASN A 187 10.30 -14.50 15.40
N SER A 188 9.92 -13.24 15.59
CA SER A 188 8.77 -12.63 14.94
C SER A 188 9.22 -11.27 14.44
N ASN A 189 9.45 -11.13 13.14
CA ASN A 189 9.90 -9.87 12.56
C ASN A 189 9.19 -9.56 11.25
N TYR A 190 9.23 -8.28 10.90
CA TYR A 190 8.74 -7.80 9.62
C TYR A 190 9.68 -6.74 9.06
N VAL A 191 9.68 -6.63 7.74
CA VAL A 191 10.21 -5.52 6.96
C VAL A 191 9.13 -5.14 5.95
N SER A 192 8.61 -3.92 6.02
CA SER A 192 7.43 -3.53 5.24
C SER A 192 7.73 -3.26 3.76
N GLY A 193 8.99 -2.98 3.41
CA GLY A 193 9.35 -2.25 2.18
C GLY A 193 8.95 -0.77 2.27
N ASP A 194 9.62 0.09 1.51
CA ASP A 194 9.14 1.46 1.28
C ASP A 194 7.83 1.43 0.47
N THR A 195 7.02 2.46 0.63
CA THR A 195 5.77 2.60 -0.12
C THR A 195 5.76 3.96 -0.81
N ALA A 196 5.54 3.97 -2.12
CA ALA A 196 5.34 5.19 -2.88
C ALA A 196 4.00 5.18 -3.60
N VAL A 197 3.38 6.34 -3.73
CA VAL A 197 2.16 6.56 -4.50
C VAL A 197 2.42 7.65 -5.51
N ASP A 198 2.12 7.37 -6.78
CA ASP A 198 2.22 8.33 -7.87
C ASP A 198 0.83 8.51 -8.49
N LEU A 199 0.41 9.76 -8.72
CA LEU A 199 -0.80 10.10 -9.47
C LEU A 199 -0.42 10.60 -10.85
N PHE A 200 -1.17 10.16 -11.85
CA PHE A 200 -1.02 10.55 -13.25
C PHE A 200 -2.34 11.09 -13.77
N ALA A 201 -2.28 12.10 -14.64
CA ALA A 201 -3.44 12.73 -15.25
C ALA A 201 -3.33 12.76 -16.77
N VAL A 202 -4.48 12.74 -17.44
CA VAL A 202 -4.65 12.93 -18.88
C VAL A 202 -5.96 13.69 -19.11
N PRO A 203 -6.04 14.61 -20.10
CA PRO A 203 -7.28 15.35 -20.36
C PRO A 203 -8.43 14.41 -20.73
N LYS A 204 -9.64 14.75 -20.27
CA LYS A 204 -10.88 14.08 -20.68
C LYS A 204 -11.46 14.78 -21.91
N PHE A 205 -11.58 14.06 -23.03
CA PHE A 205 -12.25 14.50 -24.25
C PHE A 205 -13.64 13.88 -24.39
#